data_AF-A0AAN9EB84-F1
#
_entry.id   AF-A0AAN9EB84-F1
#
_cell.length_a   1.000
_cell.length_b   1.000
_cell.length_c   1.000
_cell.angle_alpha   90.00
_cell.angle_beta   90.00
_cell.angle_gamma   90.00
#
_symmetry.space_group_name_H-M   'P 1'
#
loop_
_entity.id
_entity.type
_entity.pdbx_description
1 polymer ?
#
loop_
_entity_poly.entity_id
_entity_poly.type
_entity_poly.pdbx_seq_one_letter_code
_entity_poly.pdbx_strand_id
1 'polypeptide(L)'
;MLDSNGNDIALSNSLARPYPIFVDEELFEKESTVSKEKFGKVARVYIMSDQDKVIKEDFQRWMIDKHPPQEVKKIDGSDHYQMFSTPIQLFSCLEEISRKYY
;
A
#
# COMPACT_ATOMS: atom_id res chain seq x y z
N MET A 1 -9.45 13.72 -2.50
CA MET A 1 -8.55 14.00 -3.63
C MET A 1 -8.11 15.46 -3.57
N LEU A 2 -7.18 15.85 -2.67
CA LEU A 2 -6.78 17.27 -2.54
C LEU A 2 -5.30 17.41 -2.10
N ASP A 3 -4.40 16.74 -2.79
CA ASP A 3 -2.95 16.70 -2.50
C ASP A 3 -2.13 16.41 -3.77
N SER A 4 -2.66 15.64 -4.72
CA SER A 4 -2.07 15.49 -6.05
C SER A 4 -2.38 16.70 -6.95
N ASN A 5 -1.43 17.13 -7.80
CA ASN A 5 -1.64 18.28 -8.68
C ASN A 5 -2.77 18.02 -9.70
N GLY A 6 -3.35 19.08 -10.28
CA GLY A 6 -4.51 18.96 -11.18
C GLY A 6 -4.26 18.08 -12.42
N ASN A 7 -3.01 17.97 -12.88
CA ASN A 7 -2.65 17.13 -14.03
C ASN A 7 -2.67 15.65 -13.66
N ASP A 8 -2.17 15.28 -12.48
CA ASP A 8 -2.19 13.89 -12.00
C ASP A 8 -3.63 13.38 -11.82
N ILE A 9 -4.53 14.23 -11.33
CA ILE A 9 -5.95 13.91 -11.20
C ILE A 9 -6.60 13.70 -12.57
N ALA A 10 -6.35 14.62 -13.51
CA ALA A 10 -6.88 14.52 -14.86
C ALA A 10 -6.38 13.24 -15.57
N LEU A 11 -5.09 12.93 -15.41
CA LEU A 11 -4.47 11.74 -15.98
C LEU A 11 -5.05 10.47 -15.37
N SER A 12 -5.14 10.39 -14.02
CA SER A 12 -5.73 9.26 -13.31
C SER A 12 -7.16 8.96 -13.79
N ASN A 13 -8.01 9.99 -13.91
CA ASN A 13 -9.38 9.83 -14.41
C ASN A 13 -9.43 9.39 -15.89
N SER A 14 -8.47 9.81 -16.71
CA SER A 14 -8.41 9.41 -18.13
C SER A 14 -7.94 7.96 -18.34
N LEU A 15 -7.13 7.45 -17.40
CA LEU A 15 -6.54 6.11 -17.47
C LEU A 15 -7.29 5.07 -16.64
N ALA A 16 -8.12 5.51 -15.69
CA ALA A 16 -8.90 4.62 -14.82
C ALA A 16 -9.81 3.72 -15.65
N ARG A 17 -9.75 2.42 -15.37
CA ARG A 17 -10.61 1.40 -15.99
C ARG A 17 -11.42 0.73 -14.89
N PRO A 18 -12.74 0.49 -15.10
CA PRO A 18 -13.52 -0.29 -14.17
C PRO A 18 -12.89 -1.67 -13.98
N TYR A 19 -12.63 -2.04 -12.73
CA TYR A 19 -12.17 -3.36 -12.36
C TYR A 19 -12.99 -3.83 -11.16
N PRO A 20 -13.73 -4.94 -11.28
CA PRO A 20 -14.53 -5.41 -10.17
C PRO A 20 -13.62 -6.07 -9.14
N ILE A 21 -13.50 -5.43 -7.98
CA ILE A 21 -12.76 -5.99 -6.85
C ILE A 21 -13.73 -6.93 -6.12
N PHE A 22 -13.39 -8.22 -6.02
CA PHE A 22 -14.15 -9.27 -5.32
C PHE A 22 -15.48 -9.68 -5.98
N VAL A 23 -15.44 -10.14 -7.23
CA VAL A 23 -16.63 -10.66 -7.96
C VAL A 23 -17.21 -11.91 -7.31
N ASP A 24 -16.35 -12.74 -6.71
CA ASP A 24 -16.70 -14.01 -6.09
C ASP A 24 -15.98 -14.09 -4.74
N GLU A 25 -16.74 -13.94 -3.65
CA GLU A 25 -16.23 -13.89 -2.28
C GLU A 25 -15.67 -15.26 -1.85
N GLU A 26 -16.32 -16.35 -2.25
CA GLU A 26 -15.87 -17.72 -1.93
C GLU A 26 -14.55 -18.04 -2.65
N LEU A 27 -14.47 -17.69 -3.93
CA LEU A 27 -13.22 -17.83 -4.68
C LEU A 27 -12.12 -16.95 -4.09
N PHE A 28 -12.44 -15.71 -3.71
CA PHE A 28 -11.48 -14.80 -3.10
C PHE A 28 -10.96 -15.34 -1.76
N GLU A 29 -11.82 -15.81 -0.86
CA GLU A 29 -11.40 -16.41 0.41
C GLU A 29 -10.50 -17.63 0.19
N LYS A 30 -10.88 -18.50 -0.74
CA LYS A 30 -10.11 -19.70 -1.08
C LYS A 30 -8.72 -19.36 -1.64
N GLU A 31 -8.63 -18.38 -2.55
CA GLU A 31 -7.38 -18.02 -3.22
C GLU A 31 -6.48 -17.09 -2.39
N SER A 32 -7.07 -16.28 -1.51
CA SER A 32 -6.33 -15.37 -0.62
C SER A 32 -5.80 -16.03 0.65
N THR A 33 -6.21 -17.26 0.93
CA THR A 33 -5.73 -18.01 2.10
C THR A 33 -4.23 -18.29 2.00
N VAL A 34 -3.45 -17.75 2.94
CA VAL A 34 -2.00 -17.89 3.00
C VAL A 34 -1.53 -18.76 4.17
N SER A 35 -0.45 -19.52 3.99
CA SER A 35 0.14 -20.35 5.05
C SER A 35 1.42 -19.74 5.62
N LYS A 36 1.69 -19.96 6.91
CA LYS A 36 2.93 -19.51 7.57
C LYS A 36 4.19 -20.11 6.94
N GLU A 37 4.11 -21.35 6.43
CA GLU A 37 5.26 -22.05 5.85
C GLU A 37 5.77 -21.46 4.54
N LYS A 38 4.91 -20.75 3.80
CA LYS A 38 5.25 -20.06 2.56
C LYS A 38 5.29 -18.56 2.77
N PHE A 39 4.14 -17.97 3.08
CA PHE A 39 3.98 -16.52 3.23
C PHE A 39 4.73 -15.95 4.44
N GLY A 40 4.85 -16.73 5.52
CA GLY A 40 5.59 -16.32 6.72
C GLY A 40 7.11 -16.31 6.57
N LYS A 41 7.67 -16.87 5.49
CA LYS A 41 9.13 -16.88 5.25
C LYS A 41 9.63 -15.60 4.58
N VAL A 42 8.76 -14.88 3.89
CA VAL A 42 9.15 -13.68 3.16
C VAL A 42 9.18 -12.47 4.10
N ALA A 43 10.21 -11.65 3.99
CA ALA A 43 10.29 -10.37 4.68
C ALA A 43 9.16 -9.45 4.23
N ARG A 44 8.33 -8.97 5.17
CA ARG A 44 7.27 -8.01 4.89
C ARG A 44 7.59 -6.67 5.54
N VAL A 45 7.49 -5.61 4.74
CA VAL A 45 7.55 -4.23 5.20
C VAL A 45 6.26 -3.54 4.79
N TYR A 46 5.61 -2.84 5.71
CA TYR A 46 4.44 -2.02 5.41
C TYR A 46 4.85 -0.54 5.39
N ILE A 47 4.55 0.17 4.30
CA ILE A 47 4.83 1.60 4.17
C ILE A 47 3.52 2.36 4.36
N MET A 48 3.38 3.04 5.50
CA MET A 48 2.20 3.83 5.84
C MET A 48 2.20 5.18 5.15
N SER A 49 0.98 5.65 4.86
CA SER A 49 0.66 6.97 4.34
C SER A 49 -0.27 7.68 5.32
N ASP A 50 0.09 8.89 5.75
CA ASP A 50 -0.60 9.60 6.84
C ASP A 50 -1.71 10.54 6.37
N GLN A 51 -1.71 10.91 5.09
CA GLN A 51 -2.78 11.69 4.47
C GLN A 51 -3.66 10.83 3.54
N ASP A 52 -3.57 9.50 3.63
CA ASP A 52 -4.43 8.59 2.88
C ASP A 52 -5.90 8.72 3.32
N LYS A 53 -6.75 9.11 2.37
CA LYS A 53 -8.20 9.31 2.55
C LYS A 53 -9.02 8.10 2.14
N VAL A 54 -8.42 7.12 1.46
CA VAL A 54 -9.05 5.86 1.03
C VAL A 54 -8.82 4.80 2.11
N ILE A 55 -7.56 4.53 2.45
CA ILE A 55 -7.15 3.61 3.50
C ILE A 55 -6.65 4.44 4.69
N LYS A 56 -7.59 4.87 5.53
CA LYS A 56 -7.29 5.76 6.66
C LYS A 56 -6.27 5.15 7.62
N GLU A 57 -5.53 6.01 8.33
CA GLU A 57 -4.47 5.60 9.26
C GLU A 57 -4.95 4.54 10.28
N ASP A 58 -6.12 4.71 10.89
CA ASP A 58 -6.67 3.72 11.84
C ASP A 58 -6.85 2.34 11.21
N PHE A 59 -7.26 2.30 9.94
CA PHE A 59 -7.43 1.05 9.21
C PHE A 59 -6.08 0.44 8.83
N GLN A 60 -5.08 1.25 8.46
CA GLN A 60 -3.70 0.78 8.27
C GLN A 60 -3.14 0.16 9.55
N ARG A 61 -3.32 0.84 10.70
CA ARG A 61 -2.91 0.33 12.02
C ARG A 61 -3.61 -0.97 12.38
N TRP A 62 -4.91 -1.07 12.11
CA TRP A 62 -5.67 -2.30 12.31
C TRP A 62 -5.13 -3.45 11.44
N MET A 63 -4.78 -3.20 10.16
CA MET A 63 -4.18 -4.23 9.29
C MET A 63 -2.82 -4.70 9.83
N ILE A 64 -1.98 -3.77 10.30
CA ILE A 64 -0.68 -4.05 10.91
C ILE A 64 -0.85 -4.90 12.18
N ASP A 65 -1.83 -4.58 13.03
CA ASP A 65 -2.12 -5.36 14.24
C ASP A 65 -2.58 -6.79 13.91
N LYS A 66 -3.48 -6.94 12.93
CA LYS A 66 -3.99 -8.26 12.52
C LYS A 66 -2.94 -9.13 11.86
N HIS A 67 -2.06 -8.55 11.05
CA HIS A 67 -1.03 -9.28 10.33
C HIS A 67 0.32 -8.56 10.41
N PRO A 68 1.02 -8.67 11.55
CA PRO A 68 2.25 -7.91 11.80
C PRO A 68 3.31 -8.14 10.72
N PRO A 69 3.83 -7.08 10.08
CA PRO A 69 5.02 -7.16 9.24
C PRO A 69 6.28 -7.14 10.12
N GLN A 70 7.44 -7.43 9.51
CA GLN A 70 8.73 -7.35 10.19
C GLN A 70 9.16 -5.89 10.43
N GLU A 71 8.71 -4.97 9.58
CA GLU A 71 8.98 -3.55 9.72
C GLU A 71 7.77 -2.73 9.23
N VAL A 72 7.56 -1.58 9.88
CA VAL A 72 6.63 -0.55 9.43
C VAL A 72 7.42 0.72 9.21
N LYS A 73 7.32 1.30 8.02
CA LYS A 73 7.84 2.63 7.70
C LYS A 73 6.65 3.57 7.49
N LYS A 74 6.86 4.86 7.66
CA LYS A 74 5.84 5.89 7.44
C LYS A 74 6.44 6.99 6.57
N ILE A 75 5.70 7.43 5.55
CA ILE A 75 6.06 8.59 4.74
C ILE A 75 5.07 9.71 5.09
N ASP A 76 5.55 10.70 5.83
CA ASP A 76 4.74 11.85 6.25
C ASP A 76 4.42 12.76 5.04
N GLY A 77 3.20 13.29 5.02
CA GLY A 77 2.67 14.10 3.92
C GLY A 77 2.35 13.32 2.65
N SER A 78 2.41 11.98 2.68
CA SER A 78 2.03 11.16 1.52
C SER A 78 0.53 10.92 1.49
N ASP A 79 -0.04 10.90 0.28
CA ASP A 79 -1.45 10.55 0.04
C ASP A 79 -1.57 9.05 -0.33
N HIS A 80 -2.76 8.62 -0.76
CA HIS A 80 -2.97 7.24 -1.23
C HIS A 80 -2.06 6.87 -2.42
N TYR A 81 -1.66 7.87 -3.20
CA TYR A 81 -0.87 7.76 -4.40
C TYR A 81 0.59 8.15 -4.12
N GLN A 82 1.23 7.49 -3.16
CA GLN A 82 2.61 7.79 -2.70
C GLN A 82 3.63 7.86 -3.85
N MET A 83 3.43 7.08 -4.92
CA MET A 83 4.26 7.07 -6.13
C MET A 83 4.18 8.39 -6.93
N PHE A 84 3.13 9.20 -6.72
CA PHE A 84 2.88 10.48 -7.37
C PHE A 84 3.10 11.65 -6.42
N SER A 85 2.59 11.57 -5.18
CA SER A 85 2.69 12.65 -4.19
C SER A 85 4.09 12.76 -3.56
N THR A 86 4.73 11.62 -3.25
CA THR A 86 6.02 11.57 -2.55
C THR A 86 7.01 10.58 -3.21
N PRO A 87 7.26 10.67 -4.53
CA PRO A 87 8.04 9.67 -5.26
C PRO A 87 9.47 9.52 -4.75
N ILE A 88 10.11 10.62 -4.34
CA ILE A 88 11.50 10.60 -3.89
C ILE A 88 11.61 9.97 -2.50
N GLN A 89 10.73 10.32 -1.56
CA GLN A 89 10.72 9.68 -0.23
C GLN A 89 10.41 8.19 -0.35
N LEU A 90 9.47 7.82 -1.22
CA LEU A 90 9.15 6.42 -1.48
C LEU A 90 10.34 5.67 -2.09
N PHE A 91 11.04 6.28 -3.05
CA PHE A 91 12.25 5.70 -3.64
C PHE A 91 13.33 5.46 -2.59
N SER A 92 13.65 6.46 -1.76
CA SER A 92 14.63 6.30 -0.68
C SER A 92 14.22 5.21 0.31
N CYS A 93 12.94 5.17 0.69
CA CYS A 93 12.38 4.13 1.54
C CYS A 93 12.56 2.72 0.94
N LEU A 94 12.28 2.55 -0.35
CA LEU A 94 12.47 1.29 -1.08
C LEU A 94 13.95 0.91 -1.21
N GLU A 95 14.84 1.87 -1.42
CA GLU A 95 16.28 1.63 -1.47
C GLU A 95 16.80 1.10 -0.12
N GLU A 96 16.37 1.70 1.00
CA GLU A 96 16.71 1.23 2.34
C GLU A 96 16.20 -0.20 2.59
N ILE A 97 14.94 -0.49 2.22
CA ILE A 97 14.36 -1.83 2.34
C ILE A 97 15.18 -2.82 1.50
N SER A 98 15.50 -2.46 0.25
CA SER A 98 16.29 -3.30 -0.64
C SER A 98 17.63 -3.64 -0.01
N ARG A 99 18.39 -2.65 0.46
CA ARG A 99 19.71 -2.85 1.09
C ARG A 99 19.66 -3.68 2.38
N LYS A 100 18.51 -3.74 3.05
CA LYS A 100 18.34 -4.48 4.30
C LYS A 100 17.98 -5.95 4.09
N TYR A 101 17.20 -6.25 3.05
CA TYR A 101 16.64 -7.58 2.84
C TYR A 101 17.20 -8.32 1.60
N TYR A 102 17.98 -7.62 0.76
CA TYR A 102 18.68 -8.15 -0.41
C TYR A 102 20.14 -7.70 -0.43
#